data_AF-A0A1Q7G4N7-F1
#
_entry.id   AF-A0A1Q7G4N7-F1
#
_cell.length_a   1.000
_cell.length_b   1.000
_cell.length_c   1.000
_cell.angle_alpha   90.00
_cell.angle_beta   90.00
_cell.angle_gamma   90.00
#
_symmetry.space_group_name_H-M   'P 1'
#
loop_
_entity.id
_entity.type
_entity.pdbx_description
1 polymer ?
#
loop_
_entity_poly.entity_id
_entity_poly.type
_entity_poly.pdbx_seq_one_letter_code
_entity_poly.pdbx_strand_id
1 'polypeptide(L)'
;MTEEDKELELLKAKRLREMQKNLSQRQRSEEPKEIPVTTSPREMVVKQLGYRGLEVLENAEAQFPEETRLVTAKLVELIQAGEITEIIDGGKLLTLFRSLGIRVRVQTTINVEQDGKLVSWSDKIKGVRNTESQETTTDENP
;
A
#
# COMPACT_ATOMS: atom_id res chain seq x y z
N MET A 1 -58.07 -10.96 29.08
CA MET A 1 -56.61 -11.08 28.98
C MET A 1 -56.22 -12.36 29.68
N THR A 2 -56.10 -13.45 28.91
CA THR A 2 -55.77 -14.78 29.44
C THR A 2 -54.28 -14.82 29.83
N GLU A 3 -53.89 -15.77 30.68
CA GLU A 3 -52.49 -15.93 31.10
C GLU A 3 -51.55 -16.21 29.91
N GLU A 4 -52.08 -16.85 28.87
CA GLU A 4 -51.42 -17.11 27.58
C GLU A 4 -51.01 -15.81 26.85
N ASP A 5 -51.83 -14.75 26.91
CA ASP A 5 -51.51 -13.46 26.29
C ASP A 5 -50.28 -12.80 26.96
N LYS A 6 -50.15 -12.94 28.28
CA LYS A 6 -49.05 -12.36 29.07
C LYS A 6 -47.73 -13.07 28.80
N GLU A 7 -47.75 -14.39 28.66
CA GLU A 7 -46.56 -15.18 28.34
C GLU A 7 -46.06 -14.88 26.93
N LEU A 8 -46.99 -14.70 25.99
CA LEU A 8 -46.70 -14.38 24.60
C LEU A 8 -46.11 -12.96 24.45
N GLU A 9 -46.59 -12.00 25.23
CA GLU A 9 -45.98 -10.66 25.34
C GLU A 9 -44.55 -10.71 25.92
N LEU A 10 -44.33 -11.52 26.95
CA LEU A 10 -43.02 -11.68 27.57
C LEU A 10 -42.00 -12.27 26.58
N LEU A 11 -42.42 -13.26 25.79
CA LEU A 11 -41.59 -13.91 24.78
C LEU A 11 -41.21 -12.93 23.65
N LYS A 12 -42.16 -12.12 23.19
CA LYS A 12 -41.92 -11.05 22.20
C LYS A 12 -40.94 -10.01 22.72
N ALA A 13 -41.10 -9.57 23.97
CA ALA A 13 -40.21 -8.59 24.60
C ALA A 13 -38.77 -9.12 24.76
N LYS A 14 -38.61 -10.41 25.03
CA LYS A 14 -37.29 -11.07 25.12
C LYS A 14 -36.62 -11.14 23.76
N ARG A 15 -37.36 -11.53 22.71
CA ARG A 15 -36.85 -11.59 21.32
C ARG A 15 -36.45 -10.22 20.79
N LEU A 16 -37.24 -9.17 21.10
CA LEU A 16 -36.95 -7.81 20.68
C LEU A 16 -35.63 -7.29 21.28
N ARG A 17 -35.39 -7.54 22.58
CA ARG A 17 -34.13 -7.20 23.25
C ARG A 17 -32.94 -7.93 22.64
N GLU A 18 -33.09 -9.21 22.32
CA GLU A 18 -32.04 -10.02 21.70
C GLU A 18 -31.67 -9.45 20.32
N MET A 19 -32.66 -9.07 19.50
CA MET A 19 -32.44 -8.42 18.22
C MET A 19 -31.75 -7.05 18.36
N GLN A 20 -32.18 -6.22 19.31
CA GLN A 20 -31.55 -4.91 19.60
C GLN A 20 -30.08 -5.06 20.05
N LYS A 21 -29.78 -6.08 20.87
CA LYS A 21 -28.41 -6.38 21.31
C LYS A 21 -27.51 -6.82 20.14
N ASN A 22 -28.05 -7.62 19.22
CA ASN A 22 -27.32 -8.06 18.04
C ASN A 22 -27.07 -6.92 17.04
N LEU A 23 -28.05 -6.01 16.86
CA LEU A 23 -27.91 -4.80 16.05
C LEU A 23 -26.83 -3.86 16.60
N SER A 24 -26.86 -3.60 17.91
CA SER A 24 -25.87 -2.74 18.57
C SER A 24 -24.46 -3.35 18.58
N GLN A 25 -24.31 -4.68 18.69
CA GLN A 25 -23.00 -5.34 18.54
C GLN A 25 -22.44 -5.22 17.12
N ARG A 26 -23.29 -5.36 16.09
CA ARG A 26 -22.87 -5.18 14.68
C ARG A 26 -22.52 -3.74 14.36
N GLN A 27 -23.30 -2.78 14.87
CA GLN A 27 -22.98 -1.36 14.73
C GLN A 27 -21.67 -1.02 15.45
N ARG A 28 -21.38 -1.58 16.62
CA ARG A 28 -20.10 -1.35 17.32
C ARG A 28 -18.88 -1.96 16.61
N SER A 29 -19.07 -2.94 15.72
CA SER A 29 -18.01 -3.47 14.85
C SER A 29 -17.88 -2.73 13.52
N GLU A 30 -18.91 -1.99 13.10
CA GLU A 30 -18.97 -1.24 11.83
C GLU A 30 -18.94 0.30 12.03
N GLU A 31 -18.95 0.79 13.27
CA GLU A 31 -18.64 2.17 13.60
C GLU A 31 -17.19 2.43 13.17
N PRO A 32 -16.95 3.38 12.24
CA PRO A 32 -15.60 3.86 12.02
C PRO A 32 -15.15 4.41 13.37
N LYS A 33 -14.13 3.78 13.96
CA LYS A 33 -13.50 4.29 15.18
C LYS A 33 -13.30 5.79 14.98
N GLU A 34 -14.07 6.59 15.70
CA GLU A 34 -13.76 8.00 15.91
C GLU A 34 -12.46 8.00 16.73
N ILE A 35 -11.34 7.93 16.02
CA ILE A 35 -10.01 8.05 16.60
C ILE A 35 -9.89 9.52 17.00
N PRO A 36 -9.68 9.83 18.29
CA PRO A 36 -9.46 11.19 18.72
C PRO A 36 -8.22 11.74 18.00
N VAL A 37 -8.35 12.97 17.54
CA VAL A 37 -7.43 13.75 16.72
C VAL A 37 -6.08 13.92 17.43
N THR A 38 -5.22 12.92 17.27
CA THR A 38 -3.78 13.11 17.23
C THR A 38 -3.31 12.37 15.98
N THR A 39 -3.56 12.97 14.80
CA THR A 39 -3.02 12.45 13.55
C THR A 39 -1.53 12.24 13.78
N SER A 40 -1.09 10.98 13.87
CA SER A 40 0.32 10.73 14.14
C SER A 40 1.14 11.38 13.02
N PRO A 41 2.35 11.89 13.29
CA PRO A 41 3.17 12.51 12.24
C PRO A 41 3.29 11.62 11.00
N ARG A 42 3.35 10.30 11.21
CA ARG A 42 3.30 9.28 10.17
C ARG A 42 2.00 9.30 9.36
N GLU A 43 0.84 9.33 10.00
CA GLU A 43 -0.45 9.36 9.31
C GLU A 43 -0.61 10.58 8.40
N MET A 44 -0.07 11.73 8.79
CA MET A 44 -0.10 12.91 7.92
C MET A 44 0.70 12.70 6.65
N VAL A 45 1.91 12.13 6.75
CA VAL A 45 2.71 11.80 5.57
C VAL A 45 1.97 10.78 4.72
N VAL A 46 1.43 9.72 5.33
CA VAL A 46 0.68 8.68 4.61
C VAL A 46 -0.50 9.24 3.83
N LYS A 47 -1.22 10.24 4.36
CA LYS A 47 -2.32 10.92 3.64
C LYS A 47 -1.84 11.68 2.39
N GLN A 48 -0.60 12.14 2.39
CA GLN A 48 0.02 12.86 1.27
C GLN A 48 0.69 11.91 0.26
N LEU A 49 0.85 10.63 0.58
CA LEU A 49 1.49 9.65 -0.30
C LEU A 49 0.55 9.15 -1.39
N GLY A 50 1.09 9.05 -2.61
CA GLY A 50 0.41 8.56 -3.79
C GLY A 50 0.73 7.11 -4.14
N TYR A 51 0.76 6.81 -5.44
CA TYR A 51 0.93 5.45 -5.94
C TYR A 51 2.22 4.82 -5.40
N ARG A 52 2.10 3.67 -4.73
CA ARG A 52 3.20 2.92 -4.08
C ARG A 52 4.01 3.73 -3.06
N GLY A 53 3.55 4.90 -2.61
CA GLY A 53 4.27 5.71 -1.63
C GLY A 53 4.41 5.00 -0.28
N LEU A 54 3.34 4.35 0.17
CA LEU A 54 3.34 3.60 1.44
C LEU A 54 4.34 2.44 1.43
N GLU A 55 4.41 1.67 0.35
CA GLU A 55 5.38 0.57 0.18
C GLU A 55 6.83 1.09 0.27
N VAL A 56 7.11 2.24 -0.36
CA VAL A 56 8.43 2.85 -0.30
C VAL A 56 8.75 3.32 1.12
N LEU A 57 7.80 3.97 1.79
CA LEU A 57 7.99 4.44 3.16
C LEU A 57 8.24 3.27 4.11
N GLU A 58 7.47 2.20 4.03
CA GLU A 58 7.64 1.01 4.88
C GLU A 58 8.98 0.32 4.62
N ASN A 59 9.40 0.19 3.36
CA ASN A 59 10.72 -0.34 3.02
C ASN A 59 11.85 0.56 3.54
N ALA A 60 11.67 1.88 3.52
CA ALA A 60 12.62 2.83 4.08
C ALA A 60 12.69 2.71 5.61
N GLU A 61 11.54 2.64 6.29
CA GLU A 61 11.44 2.42 7.75
C GLU A 61 12.13 1.10 8.17
N ALA A 62 11.98 0.04 7.37
CA ALA A 62 12.58 -1.26 7.65
C ALA A 62 14.11 -1.30 7.40
N GLN A 63 14.60 -0.61 6.37
CA GLN A 63 16.02 -0.68 5.97
C GLN A 63 16.88 0.42 6.63
N PHE A 64 16.31 1.59 6.86
CA PHE A 64 16.99 2.81 7.31
C PHE A 64 16.13 3.54 8.36
N PRO A 65 15.93 2.97 9.56
CA PRO A 65 14.94 3.46 10.52
C PRO A 65 15.26 4.87 11.04
N GLU A 66 16.52 5.17 11.37
CA GLU A 66 16.92 6.46 11.94
C GLU A 66 16.85 7.58 10.89
N GLU A 67 17.37 7.32 9.70
CA GLU A 67 17.36 8.27 8.59
C GLU A 67 15.92 8.55 8.13
N THR A 68 15.10 7.50 8.00
CA THR A 68 13.70 7.63 7.59
C THR A 68 12.91 8.41 8.63
N ARG A 69 13.17 8.23 9.93
CA ARG A 69 12.51 9.00 10.99
C ARG A 69 12.77 10.51 10.84
N LEU A 70 14.00 10.91 10.53
CA LEU A 70 14.37 12.31 10.30
C LEU A 70 13.69 12.87 9.05
N VAL A 71 13.68 12.11 7.95
CA VAL A 71 13.01 12.51 6.70
C VAL A 71 11.51 12.67 6.91
N THR A 72 10.86 11.72 7.59
CA THR A 72 9.43 11.78 7.90
C THR A 72 9.10 12.99 8.76
N ALA A 73 9.91 13.30 9.79
CA ALA A 73 9.69 14.50 10.61
C ALA A 73 9.77 15.79 9.77
N LYS A 74 10.73 15.88 8.84
CA LYS A 74 10.84 17.03 7.93
C LYS A 74 9.72 17.09 6.90
N LEU A 75 9.26 15.97 6.37
CA LEU A 75 8.10 15.94 5.49
C LEU A 75 6.84 16.44 6.20
N VAL A 76 6.64 16.08 7.46
CA VAL A 76 5.53 16.57 8.29
C VAL A 76 5.58 18.08 8.45
N GLU A 77 6.76 18.63 8.78
CA GLU A 77 6.97 20.08 8.90
C GLU A 77 6.60 20.81 7.59
N LEU A 78 7.07 20.31 6.44
CA LEU A 78 6.83 20.92 5.13
C LEU A 78 5.36 20.82 4.69
N ILE A 79 4.69 19.70 5.01
CA ILE A 79 3.26 19.52 4.76
C ILE A 79 2.45 20.49 5.63
N GLN A 80 2.80 20.66 6.91
CA GLN A 80 2.13 21.63 7.80
C GLN A 80 2.36 23.08 7.37
N ALA A 81 3.55 23.39 6.88
CA ALA A 81 3.87 24.71 6.33
C ALA A 81 3.10 25.00 5.02
N GLY A 82 2.51 23.99 4.39
CA GLY A 82 1.80 24.13 3.11
C GLY A 82 2.74 24.27 1.91
N GLU A 83 4.03 23.99 2.07
CA GLU A 83 5.00 24.00 0.98
C GLU A 83 4.80 22.79 0.06
N ILE A 84 4.38 21.66 0.63
CA ILE A 84 4.05 20.45 -0.10
C ILE A 84 2.54 20.26 -0.06
N THR A 85 1.87 20.66 -1.15
CA THR A 85 0.43 20.43 -1.36
C THR A 85 0.16 19.29 -2.33
N GLU A 86 1.15 18.90 -3.13
CA GLU A 86 1.03 17.84 -4.13
C GLU A 86 1.20 16.44 -3.55
N ILE A 87 0.54 15.46 -4.17
CA ILE A 87 0.67 14.05 -3.81
C ILE A 87 2.09 13.57 -4.13
N ILE A 88 2.71 12.91 -3.15
CA ILE A 88 4.06 12.35 -3.28
C ILE A 88 3.95 10.87 -3.66
N ASP A 89 4.13 10.56 -4.93
CA ASP A 89 4.21 9.17 -5.40
C ASP A 89 5.47 8.46 -4.90
N GLY A 90 5.44 7.12 -4.90
CA GLY A 90 6.58 6.29 -4.49
C GLY A 90 7.85 6.57 -5.30
N GLY A 91 7.72 6.93 -6.59
CA GLY A 91 8.86 7.33 -7.41
C GLY A 91 9.53 8.64 -6.94
N LYS A 92 8.72 9.65 -6.57
CA LYS A 92 9.22 10.90 -5.99
C LYS A 92 9.88 10.65 -4.64
N LEU A 93 9.24 9.85 -3.79
CA LEU A 93 9.78 9.49 -2.46
C LEU A 93 11.11 8.72 -2.57
N LEU A 94 11.20 7.75 -3.49
CA LEU A 94 12.46 7.04 -3.77
C LEU A 94 13.56 7.99 -4.27
N THR A 95 13.20 8.95 -5.11
CA THR A 95 14.15 9.95 -5.64
C THR A 95 14.68 10.84 -4.52
N LEU A 96 13.81 11.26 -3.59
CA LEU A 96 14.21 11.99 -2.38
C LEU A 96 15.19 11.18 -1.53
N PHE A 97 14.86 9.93 -1.20
CA PHE A 97 15.78 9.09 -0.43
C PHE A 97 17.14 8.94 -1.12
N ARG A 98 17.15 8.75 -2.44
CA ARG A 98 18.40 8.64 -3.22
C ARG A 98 19.21 9.93 -3.23
N SER A 99 18.58 11.10 -3.28
CA SER A 99 19.29 12.39 -3.22
C SER A 99 19.92 12.64 -1.85
N LEU A 100 19.32 12.08 -0.79
CA LEU A 100 19.87 12.08 0.57
C LEU A 100 20.90 10.96 0.82
N GLY A 101 21.22 10.15 -0.19
CA GLY A 101 22.16 9.02 -0.09
C GLY A 101 21.57 7.74 0.52
N ILE A 102 20.27 7.74 0.82
CA ILE A 102 19.54 6.60 1.39
C ILE A 102 19.06 5.70 0.25
N ARG A 103 19.69 4.53 0.11
CA ARG A 103 19.40 3.59 -1.00
C ARG A 103 18.34 2.56 -0.59
N VAL A 104 17.10 3.01 -0.48
CA VAL A 104 15.93 2.15 -0.22
C VAL A 104 15.73 1.16 -1.38
N ARG A 105 15.72 -0.14 -1.06
CA ARG A 105 15.41 -1.20 -2.01
C ARG A 105 13.92 -1.52 -1.99
N VAL A 106 13.33 -1.62 -3.16
CA VAL A 106 11.91 -1.97 -3.34
C VAL A 106 11.82 -3.14 -4.29
N GLN A 107 11.00 -4.14 -3.96
CA GLN A 107 10.81 -5.29 -4.82
C GLN A 107 10.11 -4.82 -6.11
N THR A 108 10.78 -5.03 -7.25
CA THR A 108 10.27 -4.59 -8.55
C THR A 108 10.46 -5.71 -9.57
N THR A 109 9.39 -6.01 -10.31
CA THR A 109 9.42 -6.99 -11.40
C THR A 109 9.04 -6.28 -12.69
N ILE A 110 9.86 -6.42 -13.73
CA ILE A 110 9.61 -5.86 -15.06
C ILE A 110 9.20 -7.00 -15.98
N ASN A 111 7.97 -6.92 -16.51
CA ASN A 111 7.43 -7.82 -17.52
C ASN A 111 7.23 -7.05 -18.83
N VAL A 112 7.56 -7.67 -19.95
CA VAL A 112 7.40 -7.11 -21.29
C VAL A 112 6.39 -7.95 -22.05
N GLU A 113 5.47 -7.29 -22.74
CA GLU A 113 4.56 -7.98 -23.65
C GLU A 113 5.27 -8.27 -24.98
N GLN A 114 5.27 -9.54 -25.38
CA GLN A 114 5.79 -9.99 -26.66
C GLN A 114 4.79 -10.98 -27.26
N ASP A 115 4.30 -10.68 -28.48
CA ASP A 115 3.38 -11.54 -29.21
C ASP A 115 2.13 -11.95 -28.39
N GLY A 116 1.60 -11.02 -27.59
CA GLY A 116 0.42 -11.22 -26.73
C GLY A 116 0.69 -12.02 -25.45
N LYS A 117 1.96 -12.34 -25.12
CA LYS A 117 2.36 -13.01 -23.88
C LYS A 117 3.24 -12.09 -23.03
N LEU A 118 3.00 -12.08 -21.71
CA LEU A 118 3.88 -11.40 -20.75
C LEU A 118 5.09 -12.28 -20.47
N VAL A 119 6.27 -11.80 -20.85
CA VAL A 119 7.56 -12.47 -20.61
C VAL A 119 8.39 -11.61 -19.65
N SER A 120 9.13 -12.24 -18.74
CA SER A 120 10.04 -11.49 -17.88
C SER A 120 11.14 -10.81 -18.71
N TRP A 121 11.47 -9.56 -18.39
CA TRP A 121 12.56 -8.85 -19.06
C TRP A 121 13.90 -9.59 -18.96
N SER A 122 14.15 -10.25 -17.82
CA SER A 122 15.33 -11.08 -17.59
C SER A 122 15.45 -12.23 -18.59
N ASP A 123 14.32 -12.85 -18.97
CA ASP A 123 14.29 -13.95 -19.93
C ASP A 123 14.55 -13.43 -21.35
N LYS A 124 14.01 -12.24 -21.67
CA LYS A 124 14.24 -11.59 -22.96
C LYS A 124 15.72 -11.31 -23.22
N ILE A 125 16.44 -10.76 -22.25
CA ILE A 125 17.89 -10.48 -22.42
C ILE A 125 18.71 -11.75 -22.56
N LYS A 126 18.38 -12.80 -21.80
CA LYS A 126 19.09 -14.08 -21.91
C LYS A 126 18.92 -14.72 -23.28
N GLY A 127 17.73 -14.61 -23.88
CA GLY A 127 17.46 -15.11 -25.23
C GLY A 127 18.30 -14.45 -26.33
N VAL A 128 18.54 -13.14 -26.25
CA VAL A 128 19.31 -12.37 -27.25
C VAL A 128 20.78 -12.80 -27.33
N ARG A 129 21.40 -13.22 -26.21
CA ARG A 129 22.81 -13.65 -26.22
C ARG A 129 23.07 -14.94 -27.01
N ASN A 130 22.05 -15.79 -27.17
CA ASN A 130 22.20 -17.06 -27.88
C ASN A 130 22.03 -16.90 -29.40
N THR A 131 21.37 -15.84 -29.88
CA THR A 131 21.14 -15.63 -31.31
C THR A 131 22.35 -15.01 -32.02
N GLU A 132 23.14 -14.17 -31.35
CA GLU A 132 24.34 -13.55 -31.94
C GLU A 132 25.52 -14.53 -32.12
N SER A 133 25.48 -15.71 -31.49
CA SER A 133 26.57 -16.69 -31.54
C SER A 133 26.51 -17.62 -32.77
N GLN A 134 25.51 -17.48 -33.65
CA GLN A 134 25.30 -18.40 -34.79
C GLN A 134 25.50 -17.78 -36.18
N GLU A 135 25.82 -16.48 -36.31
CA GLU A 135 25.88 -15.80 -37.62
C GLU A 135 27.31 -15.60 -38.18
N THR A 136 28.37 -16.18 -37.60
CA THR A 136 29.76 -15.95 -38.04
C THR A 136 30.52 -17.19 -38.51
N THR A 137 29.89 -18.11 -39.26
CA THR A 137 30.66 -19.17 -39.95
C THR A 137 30.02 -19.66 -41.26
N THR A 138 29.83 -18.81 -42.27
CA THR A 138 29.91 -19.26 -43.68
C THR A 138 30.00 -18.06 -44.63
N ASP A 139 31.22 -17.60 -44.92
CA ASP A 139 31.58 -17.04 -46.23
C ASP A 139 33.09 -16.84 -46.30
N GLU A 140 33.83 -17.90 -46.64
CA GLU A 140 35.10 -17.75 -47.36
C GLU A 140 35.21 -18.88 -48.39
N ASN A 141 35.20 -18.42 -49.65
CA ASN A 141 35.24 -19.12 -50.93
C ASN A 141 36.70 -19.59 -51.25
N PRO A 142 36.96 -20.44 -52.27
CA PRO A 142 36.64 -20.16 -53.68
C PRO A 142 36.05 -21.32 -54.50
#